data_AF-A0A257G8W0-F1
#
_entry.id   AF-A0A257G8W0-F1
#
_cell.length_a   1.000
_cell.length_b   1.000
_cell.length_c   1.000
_cell.angle_alpha   90.00
_cell.angle_beta   90.00
_cell.angle_gamma   90.00
#
_symmetry.space_group_name_H-M   'P 1'
#
loop_
_entity.id
_entity.type
_entity.pdbx_description
1 polymer ?
#
loop_
_entity_poly.entity_id
_entity_poly.type
_entity_poly.pdbx_seq_one_letter_code
_entity_poly.pdbx_strand_id
1 'polypeptide(L)'
;MRFADLKLLVMQAARIGFSMPCAQVKGAGLNSQSLNARGERMSEVSNERQVSVIDKAEALYLRILRWIAIIVATTMLAFAAWNGASSALNYLLSLQTVEVKPVSVTEADMVAAATPPKTDAAPVRATVEGESKKLPPSIYDVHAKKMYKVWKTEFEPYRPQSDPALTFADFSEWYQTEYINGTLRKHDVLDWVLYEERTKADLEMSVEVLAKAAKDPAVIARMKAFQAGKSKNEFWDRYDQTFMRLTDGFWVTLKIKRDAEASRAAAKAAELAEKSEAAGVSFVQARNAMVGFLGLMFFFLIVAMERHQRRIAVELAELKSGSGTI
;
A
#
# COMPACT_ATOMS: atom_id res chain seq x y z
N MET A 1 -20.64 10.76 15.43
CA MET A 1 -21.20 12.02 15.98
C MET A 1 -21.01 13.11 14.92
N ARG A 2 -22.09 13.67 14.37
CA ARG A 2 -21.98 14.62 13.26
C ARG A 2 -21.68 16.01 13.81
N PHE A 3 -20.89 16.80 13.10
CA PHE A 3 -20.48 18.17 13.50
C PHE A 3 -21.67 19.11 13.81
N ALA A 4 -22.87 18.78 13.29
CA ALA A 4 -24.12 19.48 13.56
C ALA A 4 -24.58 19.36 15.03
N ASP A 5 -24.30 18.24 15.69
CA ASP A 5 -24.78 17.98 17.06
C ASP A 5 -24.00 18.79 18.11
N LEU A 6 -22.73 19.12 17.82
CA LEU A 6 -21.87 19.88 18.72
C LEU A 6 -22.28 21.37 18.79
N LYS A 7 -22.77 21.95 17.69
CA LYS A 7 -23.24 23.35 17.66
C LYS A 7 -24.50 23.55 18.51
N LEU A 8 -25.38 22.55 18.56
CA LEU A 8 -26.62 22.64 19.35
C LEU A 8 -26.32 22.67 20.86
N LEU A 9 -25.32 21.89 21.29
CA LEU A 9 -24.89 21.80 22.69
C LEU A 9 -24.20 23.08 23.17
N VAL A 10 -23.38 23.72 22.32
CA VAL A 10 -22.72 24.99 22.65
C VAL A 10 -23.73 26.15 22.69
N MET A 11 -24.76 26.15 21.83
CA MET A 11 -25.81 27.17 21.88
C MET A 11 -26.76 27.02 23.09
N GLN A 12 -26.99 25.81 23.60
CA GLN A 12 -27.79 25.62 24.83
C GLN A 12 -27.04 26.08 26.09
N ALA A 13 -25.72 25.93 26.15
CA ALA A 13 -24.93 26.38 27.30
C ALA A 13 -24.86 27.92 27.42
N ALA A 14 -24.94 28.67 26.31
CA ALA A 14 -24.90 30.13 26.32
C ALA A 14 -26.22 30.80 26.75
N ARG A 15 -27.31 30.04 26.87
CA ARG A 15 -28.67 30.60 27.14
C ARG A 15 -29.05 30.62 28.63
N ILE A 16 -28.24 30.03 29.51
CA ILE A 16 -28.46 30.07 30.96
C ILE A 16 -27.75 31.32 31.50
N GLY A 17 -28.36 32.47 31.23
CA GLY A 17 -27.97 33.76 31.80
C GLY A 17 -28.17 33.78 33.30
N PHE A 18 -27.10 34.11 34.02
CA PHE A 18 -27.10 34.32 35.47
C PHE A 18 -27.86 35.62 35.81
N SER A 19 -29.17 35.51 36.01
CA SER A 19 -29.99 36.58 36.59
C SER A 19 -29.84 36.51 38.11
N MET A 20 -29.08 37.45 38.70
CA MET A 20 -29.09 37.63 40.15
C MET A 20 -30.29 38.49 40.57
N PRO A 21 -31.04 38.10 41.61
CA PRO A 21 -32.12 38.91 42.16
C PRO A 21 -31.57 40.06 43.01
N CYS A 22 -31.83 41.30 42.60
CA CYS A 22 -31.68 42.48 43.45
C CYS A 22 -32.75 42.46 44.55
N ALA A 23 -32.38 42.00 45.74
CA ALA A 23 -33.20 42.17 46.93
C ALA A 23 -33.02 43.59 47.48
N GLN A 24 -34.03 44.45 47.33
CA GLN A 24 -34.12 45.72 48.05
C GLN A 24 -34.46 45.45 49.52
N VAL A 25 -33.49 45.68 50.40
CA VAL A 25 -33.70 45.68 51.85
C VAL A 25 -34.17 47.07 52.28
N LYS A 26 -35.44 47.16 52.69
CA LYS A 26 -36.04 48.33 53.34
C LYS A 26 -35.83 48.17 54.86
N GLY A 27 -34.94 48.97 55.45
CA GLY A 27 -34.56 48.88 56.86
C GLY A 27 -34.65 50.23 57.56
N ALA A 28 -35.44 50.25 58.64
CA ALA A 28 -35.85 51.42 59.42
C ALA A 28 -34.69 52.16 60.11
N GLY A 29 -34.88 53.47 60.26
CA GLY A 29 -33.93 54.36 60.93
C GLY A 29 -33.86 54.10 62.44
N LEU A 30 -32.64 53.84 62.91
CA LEU A 30 -32.24 53.89 64.31
C LEU A 30 -30.82 54.47 64.41
N ASN A 31 -30.68 55.49 65.25
CA ASN A 31 -29.50 56.12 65.86
C ASN A 31 -28.09 55.81 65.27
N SER A 32 -27.48 56.85 64.68
CA SER A 32 -26.37 56.75 63.71
C SER A 32 -24.97 57.18 64.17
N GLN A 33 -24.66 57.26 65.48
CA GLN A 33 -23.34 57.81 65.89
C GLN A 33 -22.47 56.97 66.84
N SER A 34 -22.97 55.88 67.45
CA SER A 34 -22.14 55.04 68.34
C SER A 34 -21.98 53.57 67.92
N LEU A 35 -22.61 53.15 66.80
CA LEU A 35 -22.44 51.82 66.20
C LEU A 35 -21.50 51.80 64.97
N ASN A 36 -21.13 52.96 64.40
CA ASN A 36 -20.29 53.03 63.20
C ASN A 36 -18.88 52.47 63.42
N ALA A 37 -18.25 52.73 64.57
CA ALA A 37 -16.88 52.26 64.84
C ALA A 37 -16.75 50.74 65.11
N ARG A 38 -17.87 50.05 65.39
CA ARG A 38 -17.89 48.59 65.63
C ARG A 38 -18.41 47.81 64.41
N GLY A 39 -19.27 48.43 63.59
CA GLY A 39 -19.70 47.89 62.29
C GLY A 39 -18.57 47.86 61.27
N GLU A 40 -17.79 48.95 61.16
CA GLU A 40 -16.68 49.06 60.20
C GLU A 40 -15.62 47.96 60.41
N ARG A 41 -15.24 47.68 61.66
CA ARG A 41 -14.27 46.62 61.98
C ARG A 41 -14.77 45.20 61.72
N MET A 42 -16.08 44.94 61.81
CA MET A 42 -16.61 43.62 61.46
C MET A 42 -16.80 43.44 59.94
N SER A 43 -17.10 44.50 59.19
CA SER A 43 -17.13 44.46 57.73
C SER A 43 -15.73 44.27 57.11
N GLU A 44 -14.69 44.85 57.71
CA GLU A 44 -13.30 44.69 57.25
C GLU A 44 -12.83 43.23 57.39
N VAL A 45 -13.04 42.63 58.56
CA VAL A 45 -12.63 41.22 58.82
C VAL A 45 -13.44 40.22 57.98
N SER A 46 -14.70 40.55 57.65
CA SER A 46 -15.52 39.73 56.74
C SER A 46 -15.05 39.82 55.28
N ASN A 47 -14.66 41.02 54.82
CA ASN A 47 -14.17 41.21 53.46
C ASN A 47 -12.82 40.51 53.24
N GLU A 48 -11.88 40.60 54.19
CA GLU A 48 -10.59 39.89 54.08
C GLU A 48 -10.77 38.37 53.96
N ARG A 49 -11.71 37.79 54.73
CA ARG A 49 -12.00 36.35 54.64
C ARG A 49 -12.63 35.97 53.31
N GLN A 50 -13.55 36.78 52.78
CA GLN A 50 -14.18 36.50 51.48
C GLN A 50 -13.19 36.56 50.32
N VAL A 51 -12.27 37.53 50.31
CA VAL A 51 -11.21 37.63 49.30
C VAL A 51 -10.33 36.36 49.32
N SER A 52 -9.95 35.88 50.51
CA SER A 52 -9.10 34.68 50.64
C SER A 52 -9.71 33.38 50.09
N VAL A 53 -11.04 33.25 50.11
CA VAL A 53 -11.74 32.05 49.59
C VAL A 53 -11.82 32.11 48.07
N ILE A 54 -12.04 33.30 47.50
CA ILE A 54 -12.08 33.53 46.07
C ILE A 54 -10.71 33.26 45.44
N ASP A 55 -9.62 33.73 46.06
CA ASP A 55 -8.26 33.50 45.56
C ASP A 55 -7.88 32.01 45.54
N LYS A 56 -8.29 31.26 46.59
CA LYS A 56 -8.08 29.81 46.64
C LYS A 56 -8.88 29.07 45.58
N ALA A 57 -10.12 29.48 45.33
CA ALA A 57 -10.96 28.91 44.28
C ALA A 57 -10.39 29.22 42.87
N GLU A 58 -9.92 30.44 42.64
CA GLU A 58 -9.29 30.84 41.38
C GLU A 58 -7.99 30.05 41.14
N ALA A 59 -7.14 29.90 42.15
CA ALA A 59 -5.90 29.13 42.06
C ALA A 59 -6.17 27.66 41.74
N LEU A 60 -7.17 27.05 42.39
CA LEU A 60 -7.59 25.68 42.11
C LEU A 60 -8.14 25.53 40.68
N TYR A 61 -9.01 26.46 40.25
CA TYR A 61 -9.57 26.48 38.90
C TYR A 61 -8.47 26.57 37.83
N LEU A 62 -7.51 27.48 37.99
CA LEU A 62 -6.39 27.62 37.05
C LEU A 62 -5.50 26.37 37.02
N ARG A 63 -5.30 25.72 38.17
CA ARG A 63 -4.51 24.47 38.24
C ARG A 63 -5.22 23.33 37.51
N ILE A 64 -6.54 23.19 37.69
CA ILE A 64 -7.35 22.19 36.98
C ILE A 64 -7.33 22.48 35.48
N LEU A 65 -7.53 23.73 35.07
CA LEU A 65 -7.54 24.13 33.66
C LEU A 65 -6.19 23.84 32.98
N ARG A 66 -5.07 24.07 33.68
CA ARG A 66 -3.73 23.71 33.20
C ARG A 66 -3.57 22.21 33.01
N TRP A 67 -4.03 21.40 33.96
CA TRP A 67 -3.98 19.94 33.83
C TRP A 67 -4.82 19.42 32.67
N ILE A 68 -6.04 19.94 32.50
CA ILE A 68 -6.90 19.58 31.36
C ILE A 68 -6.22 19.96 30.04
N ALA A 69 -5.64 21.16 29.94
CA ALA A 69 -4.92 21.60 28.75
C ALA A 69 -3.73 20.68 28.41
N ILE A 70 -2.95 20.26 29.41
CA ILE A 70 -1.84 19.31 29.23
C ILE A 70 -2.36 17.96 28.73
N ILE A 71 -3.39 17.41 29.38
CA ILE A 71 -3.97 16.11 28.99
C ILE A 71 -4.48 16.15 27.54
N VAL A 72 -5.21 17.21 27.17
CA VAL A 72 -5.71 17.38 25.79
C VAL A 72 -4.56 17.48 24.81
N ALA A 73 -3.54 18.30 25.10
CA ALA A 73 -2.37 18.44 24.23
C ALA A 73 -1.62 17.12 24.06
N THR A 74 -1.37 16.38 25.14
CA THR A 74 -0.70 15.07 25.10
C THR A 74 -1.52 14.06 24.30
N THR A 75 -2.83 14.03 24.48
CA THR A 75 -3.73 13.13 23.75
C THR A 75 -3.73 13.44 22.25
N MET A 76 -3.80 14.73 21.88
CA MET A 76 -3.72 15.14 20.46
C MET A 76 -2.38 14.79 19.84
N LEU A 77 -1.27 14.94 20.58
CA LEU A 77 0.07 14.62 20.08
C LEU A 77 0.25 13.12 19.90
N ALA A 78 -0.22 12.31 20.84
CA ALA A 78 -0.23 10.85 20.73
C ALA A 78 -1.09 10.39 19.54
N PHE A 79 -2.26 10.98 19.35
CA PHE A 79 -3.13 10.69 18.21
C PHE A 79 -2.47 11.07 16.87
N ALA A 80 -1.82 12.23 16.79
CA ALA A 80 -1.09 12.65 15.59
C ALA A 80 0.08 11.71 15.27
N ALA A 81 0.87 11.34 16.28
CA ALA A 81 1.97 10.39 16.14
C ALA A 81 1.48 9.01 15.67
N TRP A 82 0.39 8.51 16.25
CA TRP A 82 -0.24 7.25 15.84
C TRP A 82 -0.68 7.27 14.39
N ASN A 83 -1.39 8.32 13.96
CA ASN A 83 -1.82 8.43 12.56
C ASN A 83 -0.62 8.50 11.61
N GLY A 84 0.40 9.30 11.91
CA GLY A 84 1.61 9.39 11.10
C GLY A 84 2.34 8.04 10.98
N ALA A 85 2.53 7.33 12.08
CA ALA A 85 3.16 6.00 12.09
C ALA A 85 2.33 4.97 11.30
N SER A 86 1.00 4.96 11.49
CA SER A 86 0.11 4.03 10.78
C SER A 86 0.08 4.28 9.27
N SER A 87 0.10 5.53 8.82
CA SER A 87 0.18 5.89 7.40
C SER A 87 1.51 5.47 6.79
N ALA A 88 2.63 5.74 7.47
CA ALA A 88 3.95 5.34 7.00
C ALA A 88 4.09 3.81 6.90
N LEU A 89 3.55 3.08 7.88
CA LEU A 89 3.58 1.63 7.90
C LEU A 89 2.69 1.03 6.80
N ASN A 90 1.50 1.57 6.57
CA ASN A 90 0.65 1.17 5.46
C ASN A 90 1.30 1.44 4.09
N TYR A 91 2.01 2.56 3.94
CA TYR A 91 2.78 2.85 2.72
C TYR A 91 3.90 1.83 2.50
N LEU A 92 4.70 1.55 3.52
CA LEU A 92 5.78 0.56 3.44
C LEU A 92 5.25 -0.86 3.13
N LEU A 93 4.16 -1.27 3.77
CA LEU A 93 3.51 -2.54 3.49
C LEU A 93 2.90 -2.59 2.07
N SER A 94 2.39 -1.47 1.55
CA SER A 94 1.83 -1.41 0.20
C SER A 94 2.89 -1.60 -0.89
N LEU A 95 4.13 -1.13 -0.66
CA LEU A 95 5.25 -1.32 -1.58
C LEU A 95 5.75 -2.77 -1.65
N GLN A 96 5.59 -3.53 -0.56
CA GLN A 96 6.04 -4.92 -0.49
C GLN A 96 5.01 -5.93 -1.02
N THR A 97 3.78 -5.52 -1.34
CA THR A 97 2.65 -6.47 -1.50
C THR A 97 2.08 -6.60 -2.91
N VAL A 98 2.71 -6.01 -3.94
CA VAL A 98 2.38 -6.37 -5.32
C VAL A 98 3.14 -7.64 -5.70
N GLU A 99 2.80 -8.73 -5.01
CA GLU A 99 3.29 -10.06 -5.35
C GLU A 99 2.70 -10.44 -6.72
N VAL A 100 3.55 -10.50 -7.73
CA VAL A 100 3.19 -10.98 -9.06
C VAL A 100 2.91 -12.47 -8.92
N LYS A 101 1.65 -12.88 -9.05
CA LYS A 101 1.28 -14.28 -8.89
C LYS A 101 2.05 -15.15 -9.89
N PRO A 102 2.56 -16.33 -9.49
CA PRO A 102 3.20 -17.24 -10.42
C PRO A 102 2.18 -17.62 -11.51
N VAL A 103 2.57 -17.41 -12.76
CA VAL A 103 1.76 -17.72 -13.93
C VAL A 103 1.99 -19.17 -14.32
N SER A 104 0.91 -19.95 -14.48
CA SER A 104 0.97 -21.32 -15.00
C SER A 104 0.31 -21.42 -16.37
N VAL A 105 0.85 -22.31 -17.21
CA VAL A 105 0.29 -22.71 -18.51
C VAL A 105 -0.28 -24.12 -18.35
N THR A 106 -1.51 -24.31 -18.81
CA THR A 106 -2.18 -25.62 -18.76
C THR A 106 -2.03 -26.37 -20.09
N GLU A 107 -2.34 -27.65 -20.10
CA GLU A 107 -2.36 -28.47 -21.32
C GLU A 107 -3.38 -27.93 -22.35
N ALA A 108 -4.55 -27.48 -21.89
CA ALA A 108 -5.57 -26.89 -22.73
C ALA A 108 -5.09 -25.59 -23.40
N ASP A 109 -4.33 -24.76 -22.67
CA ASP A 109 -3.72 -23.55 -23.22
C ASP A 109 -2.75 -23.88 -24.37
N MET A 110 -1.90 -24.90 -24.17
CA MET A 110 -0.95 -25.34 -25.20
C MET A 110 -1.66 -25.91 -26.44
N VAL A 111 -2.68 -26.76 -26.26
CA VAL A 111 -3.44 -27.35 -27.37
C VAL A 111 -4.19 -26.27 -28.15
N ALA A 112 -4.77 -25.29 -27.45
CA ALA A 112 -5.43 -24.14 -28.07
C ALA A 112 -4.42 -23.30 -28.87
N ALA A 113 -3.26 -22.97 -28.30
CA ALA A 113 -2.23 -22.18 -28.97
C ALA A 113 -1.60 -22.92 -30.18
N ALA A 114 -1.51 -24.25 -30.12
CA ALA A 114 -0.99 -25.06 -31.22
C ALA A 114 -1.99 -25.29 -32.36
N THR A 115 -3.25 -24.87 -32.19
CA THR A 115 -4.25 -24.93 -33.25
C THR A 115 -4.00 -23.76 -34.19
N PRO A 116 -3.69 -24.01 -35.49
CA PRO A 116 -3.41 -22.92 -36.41
C PRO A 116 -4.60 -21.96 -36.44
N PRO A 117 -4.38 -20.64 -36.32
CA PRO A 117 -5.45 -19.68 -36.43
C PRO A 117 -6.14 -19.88 -37.78
N LYS A 118 -7.48 -19.83 -37.80
CA LYS A 118 -8.27 -19.90 -39.05
C LYS A 118 -8.05 -18.69 -39.98
N THR A 119 -7.25 -17.73 -39.54
CA THR A 119 -7.04 -16.44 -40.19
C THR A 119 -5.62 -16.38 -40.72
N ASP A 120 -5.45 -16.02 -41.99
CA ASP A 120 -4.17 -15.87 -42.70
C ASP A 120 -3.30 -14.69 -42.18
N ALA A 121 -3.53 -14.23 -40.95
CA ALA A 121 -2.71 -13.20 -40.34
C ALA A 121 -1.33 -13.79 -40.07
N ALA A 122 -0.33 -13.33 -40.83
CA ALA A 122 1.05 -13.68 -40.62
C ALA A 122 1.43 -13.37 -39.15
N PRO A 123 2.06 -14.32 -38.44
CA PRO A 123 2.48 -14.07 -37.07
C PRO A 123 3.43 -12.86 -37.05
N VAL A 124 3.10 -11.87 -36.23
CA VAL A 124 3.96 -10.69 -36.03
C VAL A 124 5.28 -11.17 -35.43
N ARG A 125 6.33 -11.24 -36.25
CA ARG A 125 7.69 -11.54 -35.80
C ARG A 125 8.26 -10.26 -35.18
N ALA A 126 8.40 -10.24 -33.86
CA ALA A 126 9.17 -9.20 -33.19
C ALA A 126 10.66 -9.41 -33.48
N THR A 127 11.34 -8.40 -34.03
CA THR A 127 12.79 -8.38 -34.16
C THR A 127 13.36 -7.90 -32.82
N VAL A 128 13.98 -8.80 -32.05
CA VAL A 128 14.64 -8.43 -30.79
C VAL A 128 16.11 -8.15 -31.09
N GLU A 129 16.47 -6.86 -31.16
CA GLU A 129 17.87 -6.41 -31.20
C GLU A 129 18.44 -6.39 -29.78
N GLY A 130 19.26 -7.39 -29.45
CA GLY A 130 19.97 -7.48 -28.18
C GLY A 130 20.97 -8.64 -28.16
N GLU A 131 22.17 -8.39 -27.62
CA GLU A 131 23.15 -9.44 -27.30
C GLU A 131 22.59 -10.30 -26.17
N SER A 132 21.95 -11.42 -26.52
CA SER A 132 21.41 -12.33 -25.52
C SER A 132 22.56 -13.13 -24.91
N LYS A 133 22.63 -13.17 -23.58
CA LYS A 133 23.53 -14.09 -22.87
C LYS A 133 23.05 -15.52 -23.12
N LYS A 134 23.96 -16.41 -23.50
CA LYS A 134 23.69 -17.85 -23.65
C LYS A 134 23.40 -18.45 -22.27
N LEU A 135 22.39 -19.33 -22.11
CA LEU A 135 22.26 -20.05 -20.83
C LEU A 135 23.50 -20.94 -20.60
N PRO A 136 23.79 -21.31 -19.35
CA PRO A 136 24.75 -22.35 -19.05
C PRO A 136 24.43 -23.65 -19.83
N PRO A 137 25.42 -24.28 -20.50
CA PRO A 137 25.23 -25.54 -21.22
C PRO A 137 24.57 -26.64 -20.37
N SER A 138 24.84 -26.67 -19.07
CA SER A 138 24.28 -27.65 -18.13
C SER A 138 22.76 -27.61 -18.01
N ILE A 139 22.15 -26.42 -18.07
CA ILE A 139 20.69 -26.27 -17.99
C ILE A 139 20.05 -26.75 -19.29
N TYR A 140 20.65 -26.41 -20.43
CA TYR A 140 20.19 -26.85 -21.74
C TYR A 140 20.24 -28.36 -21.90
N ASP A 141 21.37 -28.99 -21.59
CA ASP A 141 21.55 -30.42 -21.78
C ASP A 141 20.54 -31.23 -20.96
N VAL A 142 20.26 -30.79 -19.72
CA VAL A 142 19.26 -31.41 -18.85
C VAL A 142 17.87 -31.25 -19.44
N HIS A 143 17.52 -30.05 -19.91
CA HIS A 143 16.20 -29.80 -20.50
C HIS A 143 16.01 -30.51 -21.84
N ALA A 144 16.99 -30.45 -22.74
CA ALA A 144 16.99 -31.15 -24.02
C ALA A 144 16.84 -32.67 -23.84
N LYS A 145 17.51 -33.28 -22.85
CA LYS A 145 17.32 -34.70 -22.51
C LYS A 145 15.88 -35.01 -22.09
N LYS A 146 15.28 -34.15 -21.25
CA LYS A 146 13.88 -34.32 -20.81
C LYS A 146 12.91 -34.16 -21.99
N MET A 147 13.10 -33.15 -22.83
CA MET A 147 12.29 -32.91 -24.03
C MET A 147 12.43 -34.05 -25.04
N TYR A 148 13.66 -34.53 -25.29
CA TYR A 148 13.90 -35.69 -26.14
C TYR A 148 13.21 -36.94 -25.61
N LYS A 149 13.18 -37.15 -24.29
CA LYS A 149 12.43 -38.26 -23.69
C LYS A 149 10.94 -38.16 -24.02
N VAL A 150 10.33 -36.97 -23.87
CA VAL A 150 8.91 -36.75 -24.22
C VAL A 150 8.67 -36.98 -25.71
N TRP A 151 9.54 -36.44 -26.56
CA TRP A 151 9.52 -36.67 -28.00
C TRP A 151 9.54 -38.17 -28.32
N LYS A 152 10.47 -38.90 -27.71
CA LYS A 152 10.66 -40.34 -27.93
C LYS A 152 9.46 -41.17 -27.51
N THR A 153 8.82 -40.81 -26.40
CA THR A 153 7.69 -41.60 -25.86
C THR A 153 6.36 -41.24 -26.50
N GLU A 154 6.09 -39.95 -26.69
CA GLU A 154 4.75 -39.48 -27.07
C GLU A 154 4.63 -39.17 -28.57
N PHE A 155 5.72 -38.76 -29.21
CA PHE A 155 5.72 -38.39 -30.62
C PHE A 155 6.25 -39.54 -31.48
N GLU A 156 7.44 -40.11 -31.19
CA GLU A 156 8.14 -41.09 -32.05
C GLU A 156 7.26 -42.24 -32.58
N PRO A 157 6.29 -42.79 -31.81
CA PRO A 157 5.39 -43.84 -32.32
C PRO A 157 4.55 -43.43 -33.54
N TYR A 158 4.34 -42.13 -33.76
CA TYR A 158 3.59 -41.58 -34.89
C TYR A 158 4.49 -41.17 -36.07
N ARG A 159 5.78 -41.48 -36.02
CA ARG A 159 6.73 -41.23 -37.10
C ARG A 159 6.41 -42.11 -38.33
N PRO A 160 6.44 -41.57 -39.57
CA PRO A 160 6.43 -42.36 -40.79
C PRO A 160 7.60 -43.33 -40.81
N GLN A 161 7.35 -44.59 -41.19
CA GLN A 161 8.40 -45.63 -41.19
C GLN A 161 9.54 -45.34 -42.18
N SER A 162 9.29 -44.53 -43.21
CA SER A 162 10.28 -44.09 -44.20
C SER A 162 11.37 -43.21 -43.63
N ASP A 163 11.09 -42.56 -42.50
CA ASP A 163 11.97 -41.54 -41.97
C ASP A 163 13.10 -42.17 -41.12
N PRO A 164 14.26 -41.53 -40.98
CA PRO A 164 15.25 -41.98 -40.01
C PRO A 164 14.75 -41.75 -38.58
N ALA A 165 15.14 -42.64 -37.65
CA ALA A 165 14.91 -42.39 -36.23
C ALA A 165 15.82 -41.24 -35.76
N LEU A 166 15.27 -40.32 -34.96
CA LEU A 166 16.00 -39.16 -34.49
C LEU A 166 16.90 -39.54 -33.32
N THR A 167 18.21 -39.34 -33.46
CA THR A 167 19.14 -39.55 -32.36
C THR A 167 19.08 -38.39 -31.36
N PHE A 168 19.55 -38.62 -30.14
CA PHE A 168 19.65 -37.53 -29.16
C PHE A 168 20.60 -36.43 -29.63
N ALA A 169 21.68 -36.77 -30.33
CA ALA A 169 22.64 -35.79 -30.84
C ALA A 169 21.96 -34.85 -31.85
N ASP A 170 21.25 -35.41 -32.84
CA ASP A 170 20.52 -34.64 -33.85
C ASP A 170 19.41 -33.79 -33.20
N PHE A 171 18.67 -34.36 -32.25
CA PHE A 171 17.65 -33.62 -31.51
C PHE A 171 18.27 -32.46 -30.72
N SER A 172 19.37 -32.69 -30.01
CA SER A 172 20.00 -31.68 -29.16
C SER A 172 20.58 -30.52 -29.99
N GLU A 173 21.18 -30.82 -31.14
CA GLU A 173 21.70 -29.81 -32.06
C GLU A 173 20.54 -28.94 -32.58
N TRP A 174 19.52 -29.57 -33.15
CA TRP A 174 18.32 -28.87 -33.63
C TRP A 174 17.63 -28.06 -32.53
N TYR A 175 17.49 -28.63 -31.33
CA TYR A 175 16.86 -27.98 -30.19
C TYR A 175 17.62 -26.70 -29.80
N GLN A 176 18.94 -26.74 -29.85
CA GLN A 176 19.76 -25.57 -29.55
C GLN A 176 19.68 -24.51 -30.66
N THR A 177 19.72 -24.90 -31.93
CA THR A 177 19.75 -23.97 -33.06
C THR A 177 18.39 -23.35 -33.34
N GLU A 178 17.33 -24.15 -33.43
CA GLU A 178 16.02 -23.69 -33.86
C GLU A 178 15.14 -23.25 -32.69
N TYR A 179 15.12 -24.03 -31.61
CA TYR A 179 14.20 -23.78 -30.51
C TYR A 179 14.74 -22.76 -29.50
N ILE A 180 15.97 -22.95 -29.01
CA ILE A 180 16.57 -22.00 -28.07
C ILE A 180 16.92 -20.67 -28.76
N ASN A 181 17.72 -20.72 -29.82
CA ASN A 181 18.17 -19.49 -30.48
C ASN A 181 17.08 -18.84 -31.34
N GLY A 182 16.10 -19.62 -31.81
CA GLY A 182 14.96 -19.14 -32.60
C GLY A 182 13.75 -18.81 -31.73
N THR A 183 12.96 -19.83 -31.33
CA THR A 183 11.67 -19.64 -30.63
C THR A 183 11.81 -18.86 -29.33
N LEU A 184 12.65 -19.33 -28.41
CA LEU A 184 12.77 -18.71 -27.08
C LEU A 184 13.25 -17.26 -27.16
N ARG A 185 14.13 -16.97 -28.13
CA ARG A 185 14.63 -15.61 -28.39
C ARG A 185 13.57 -14.70 -29.00
N LYS A 186 12.73 -15.20 -29.91
CA LYS A 186 11.62 -14.43 -30.51
C LYS A 186 10.58 -14.00 -29.49
N HIS A 187 10.37 -14.79 -28.44
CA HIS A 187 9.33 -14.51 -27.46
C HIS A 187 9.80 -13.68 -26.27
N ASP A 188 11.06 -13.23 -26.26
CA ASP A 188 11.64 -12.41 -25.18
C ASP A 188 11.39 -13.03 -23.79
N VAL A 189 11.23 -14.36 -23.74
CA VAL A 189 11.15 -15.12 -22.48
C VAL A 189 12.54 -15.18 -21.84
N LEU A 190 13.55 -14.78 -22.62
CA LEU A 190 14.95 -14.92 -22.38
C LEU A 190 15.60 -13.65 -21.78
N ASP A 191 14.94 -12.95 -20.84
CA ASP A 191 15.55 -11.86 -20.07
C ASP A 191 16.19 -12.41 -18.76
N TRP A 192 17.34 -13.09 -18.91
CA TRP A 192 17.86 -14.10 -17.96
C TRP A 192 18.56 -13.60 -16.70
N VAL A 193 19.10 -12.39 -16.70
CA VAL A 193 20.13 -12.01 -15.71
C VAL A 193 19.57 -11.93 -14.29
N LEU A 194 18.24 -11.87 -14.14
CA LEU A 194 17.59 -11.65 -12.86
C LEU A 194 16.91 -12.90 -12.25
N TYR A 195 16.71 -14.01 -12.97
CA TYR A 195 15.83 -15.10 -12.47
C TYR A 195 16.19 -16.55 -12.89
N GLU A 196 17.40 -17.03 -12.62
CA GLU A 196 17.83 -18.42 -12.92
C GLU A 196 16.86 -19.50 -12.40
N GLU A 197 16.35 -19.35 -11.18
CA GLU A 197 15.41 -20.32 -10.58
C GLU A 197 14.06 -20.35 -11.30
N ARG A 198 13.52 -19.18 -11.66
CA ARG A 198 12.23 -19.06 -12.38
C ARG A 198 12.33 -19.70 -13.75
N THR A 199 13.42 -19.40 -14.45
CA THR A 199 13.79 -20.00 -15.72
C THR A 199 13.76 -21.53 -15.65
N LYS A 200 14.36 -22.11 -14.60
CA LYS A 200 14.43 -23.56 -14.44
C LYS A 200 13.03 -24.13 -14.21
N ALA A 201 12.22 -23.48 -13.38
CA ALA A 201 10.84 -23.86 -13.14
C ALA A 201 9.99 -23.80 -14.43
N ASP A 202 10.16 -22.77 -15.26
CA ASP A 202 9.45 -22.65 -16.54
C ASP A 202 9.83 -23.75 -17.53
N LEU A 203 11.13 -24.07 -17.62
CA LEU A 203 11.64 -25.16 -18.44
C LEU A 203 11.10 -26.51 -17.95
N GLU A 204 11.05 -26.74 -16.64
CA GLU A 204 10.48 -27.99 -16.09
C GLU A 204 8.97 -28.07 -16.33
N MET A 205 8.25 -26.96 -16.16
CA MET A 205 6.83 -26.87 -16.48
C MET A 205 6.57 -27.15 -17.96
N SER A 206 7.40 -26.63 -18.87
CA SER A 206 7.20 -26.84 -20.32
C SER A 206 7.29 -28.31 -20.71
N VAL A 207 8.20 -29.08 -20.11
CA VAL A 207 8.29 -30.54 -20.32
C VAL A 207 7.02 -31.24 -19.86
N GLU A 208 6.54 -30.92 -18.65
CA GLU A 208 5.37 -31.58 -18.06
C GLU A 208 4.10 -31.28 -18.86
N VAL A 209 3.86 -30.01 -19.17
CA VAL A 209 2.66 -29.59 -19.90
C VAL A 209 2.69 -30.12 -21.32
N LEU A 210 3.86 -30.17 -21.98
CA LEU A 210 4.01 -30.80 -23.29
C LEU A 210 3.66 -32.29 -23.27
N ALA A 211 4.18 -33.03 -22.28
CA ALA A 211 3.91 -34.47 -22.16
C ALA A 211 2.41 -34.76 -21.94
N LYS A 212 1.69 -33.87 -21.24
CA LYS A 212 0.24 -33.96 -21.08
C LYS A 212 -0.50 -33.57 -22.37
N ALA A 213 -0.14 -32.44 -22.98
CA ALA A 213 -0.75 -31.97 -24.22
C ALA A 213 -0.57 -32.95 -25.39
N ALA A 214 0.54 -33.71 -25.42
CA ALA A 214 0.78 -34.73 -26.44
C ALA A 214 -0.25 -35.88 -26.42
N LYS A 215 -0.92 -36.09 -25.28
CA LYS A 215 -1.96 -37.12 -25.08
C LYS A 215 -3.36 -36.62 -25.43
N ASP A 216 -3.51 -35.35 -25.75
CA ASP A 216 -4.79 -34.78 -26.14
C ASP A 216 -5.31 -35.45 -27.42
N PRO A 217 -6.60 -35.84 -27.48
CA PRO A 217 -7.16 -36.52 -28.64
C PRO A 217 -7.01 -35.75 -29.97
N ALA A 218 -7.06 -34.42 -29.95
CA ALA A 218 -6.89 -33.60 -31.14
C ALA A 218 -5.42 -33.53 -31.58
N VAL A 219 -4.47 -33.60 -30.64
CA VAL A 219 -3.04 -33.72 -30.95
C VAL A 219 -2.74 -35.11 -31.53
N ILE A 220 -3.24 -36.18 -30.90
CA ILE A 220 -3.10 -37.55 -31.41
C ILE A 220 -3.69 -37.69 -32.82
N ALA A 221 -4.87 -37.12 -33.08
CA ALA A 221 -5.48 -37.15 -34.40
C ALA A 221 -4.59 -36.47 -35.46
N ARG A 222 -3.95 -35.34 -35.12
CA ARG A 222 -2.98 -34.66 -35.99
C ARG A 222 -1.75 -35.52 -36.24
N MET A 223 -1.18 -36.13 -35.21
CA MET A 223 -0.01 -37.02 -35.32
C MET A 223 -0.33 -38.27 -36.17
N LYS A 224 -1.52 -38.86 -36.04
CA LYS A 224 -1.97 -39.97 -36.91
C LYS A 224 -2.19 -39.54 -38.36
N ALA A 225 -2.82 -38.40 -38.57
CA ALA A 225 -3.00 -37.85 -39.92
C ALA A 225 -1.65 -37.58 -40.61
N PHE A 226 -0.67 -37.17 -39.82
CA PHE A 226 0.71 -36.99 -40.23
C PHE A 226 1.38 -38.33 -40.62
N GLN A 227 1.29 -39.34 -39.73
CA GLN A 227 1.84 -40.69 -39.97
C GLN A 227 1.34 -41.31 -41.29
N ALA A 228 0.09 -41.02 -41.66
CA ALA A 228 -0.52 -41.50 -42.91
C ALA A 228 0.02 -40.83 -44.19
N GLY A 229 1.03 -39.96 -44.11
CA GLY A 229 1.74 -39.42 -45.28
C GLY A 229 0.94 -38.44 -46.14
N LYS A 230 -0.16 -37.86 -45.62
CA LYS A 230 -1.01 -36.92 -46.36
C LYS A 230 -0.41 -35.52 -46.56
N SER A 231 0.81 -35.27 -46.13
CA SER A 231 1.49 -33.98 -46.32
C SER A 231 2.65 -34.13 -47.31
N LYS A 232 2.99 -33.10 -48.07
CA LYS A 232 3.94 -33.16 -49.20
C LYS A 232 5.34 -32.57 -48.92
N ASN A 233 5.63 -32.09 -47.71
CA ASN A 233 6.82 -31.25 -47.45
C ASN A 233 8.04 -32.04 -46.92
N GLU A 234 9.22 -31.47 -46.75
CA GLU A 234 10.41 -32.23 -46.28
C GLU A 234 10.26 -32.77 -44.85
N PHE A 235 11.06 -33.77 -44.48
CA PHE A 235 11.02 -34.48 -43.18
C PHE A 235 10.97 -33.55 -41.95
N TRP A 236 11.83 -32.52 -41.93
CA TRP A 236 11.89 -31.51 -40.88
C TRP A 236 10.71 -30.55 -40.91
N ASP A 237 10.17 -30.24 -42.08
CA ASP A 237 9.02 -29.35 -42.25
C ASP A 237 7.72 -29.92 -41.65
N ARG A 238 7.74 -31.18 -41.20
CA ARG A 238 6.57 -32.03 -41.13
C ARG A 238 6.30 -32.53 -39.70
N TYR A 239 7.31 -33.13 -39.08
CA TYR A 239 7.24 -33.64 -37.71
C TYR A 239 7.41 -32.53 -36.69
N ASP A 240 8.26 -31.57 -37.06
CA ASP A 240 8.59 -30.40 -36.28
C ASP A 240 7.36 -29.56 -35.99
N GLN A 241 6.43 -29.41 -36.94
CA GLN A 241 5.31 -28.49 -36.77
C GLN A 241 4.39 -28.81 -35.58
N THR A 242 4.09 -30.07 -35.26
CA THR A 242 3.16 -30.33 -34.13
C THR A 242 3.88 -30.19 -32.80
N PHE A 243 5.07 -30.77 -32.67
CA PHE A 243 5.91 -30.60 -31.49
C PHE A 243 6.25 -29.13 -31.26
N MET A 244 6.74 -28.44 -32.29
CA MET A 244 7.08 -27.02 -32.26
C MET A 244 5.90 -26.13 -31.99
N ARG A 245 4.75 -26.35 -32.63
CA ARG A 245 3.56 -25.53 -32.33
C ARG A 245 3.12 -25.67 -30.88
N LEU A 246 3.21 -26.86 -30.31
CA LEU A 246 2.92 -27.05 -28.89
C LEU A 246 3.94 -26.31 -28.03
N THR A 247 5.23 -26.50 -28.29
CA THR A 247 6.29 -25.90 -27.50
C THR A 247 6.37 -24.37 -27.65
N ASP A 248 6.14 -23.84 -28.85
CA ASP A 248 5.99 -22.41 -29.13
C ASP A 248 4.72 -21.88 -28.44
N GLY A 249 3.62 -22.62 -28.54
CA GLY A 249 2.35 -22.30 -27.91
C GLY A 249 2.46 -22.17 -26.39
N PHE A 250 3.28 -22.98 -25.74
CA PHE A 250 3.61 -22.83 -24.31
C PHE A 250 4.23 -21.46 -24.02
N TRP A 251 5.29 -21.09 -24.73
CA TRP A 251 6.03 -19.85 -24.47
C TRP A 251 5.23 -18.61 -24.84
N VAL A 252 4.51 -18.64 -25.96
CA VAL A 252 3.57 -17.57 -26.35
C VAL A 252 2.53 -17.37 -25.25
N THR A 253 1.92 -18.45 -24.77
CA THR A 253 0.88 -18.35 -23.75
C THR A 253 1.45 -17.91 -22.41
N LEU A 254 2.62 -18.41 -22.02
CA LEU A 254 3.32 -18.00 -20.81
C LEU A 254 3.61 -16.49 -20.86
N LYS A 255 4.12 -15.99 -21.99
CA LYS A 255 4.38 -14.57 -22.20
C LYS A 255 3.10 -13.74 -22.09
N ILE A 256 2.04 -14.11 -22.83
CA ILE A 256 0.76 -13.38 -22.79
C ILE A 256 0.21 -13.30 -21.36
N LYS A 257 0.21 -14.41 -20.63
CA LYS A 257 -0.28 -14.44 -19.26
C LYS A 257 0.62 -13.63 -18.31
N ARG A 258 1.93 -13.62 -18.52
CA ARG A 258 2.88 -12.77 -17.76
C ARG A 258 2.66 -11.29 -18.03
N ASP A 259 2.53 -10.90 -19.29
CA ASP A 259 2.27 -9.52 -19.67
C ASP A 259 0.93 -9.06 -19.08
N ALA A 260 -0.10 -9.93 -19.11
CA ALA A 260 -1.38 -9.65 -18.49
C ALA A 260 -1.28 -9.49 -16.95
N GLU A 261 -0.53 -10.36 -16.27
CA GLU A 261 -0.36 -10.27 -14.82
C GLU A 261 0.51 -9.07 -14.42
N ALA A 262 1.57 -8.76 -15.17
CA ALA A 262 2.37 -7.55 -15.02
C ALA A 262 1.51 -6.29 -15.21
N SER A 263 0.64 -6.27 -16.22
CA SER A 263 -0.29 -5.15 -16.45
C SER A 263 -1.27 -4.99 -15.28
N ARG A 264 -1.79 -6.09 -14.72
CA ARG A 264 -2.66 -6.05 -13.53
C ARG A 264 -1.92 -5.57 -12.29
N ALA A 265 -0.69 -6.04 -12.09
CA ALA A 265 0.17 -5.61 -11.00
C ALA A 265 0.45 -4.11 -11.10
N ALA A 266 0.78 -3.60 -12.29
CA ALA A 266 0.98 -2.18 -12.55
C ALA A 266 -0.29 -1.36 -12.31
N ALA A 267 -1.45 -1.83 -12.79
CA ALA A 267 -2.74 -1.17 -12.55
C ALA A 267 -3.07 -1.09 -11.06
N LYS A 268 -2.85 -2.19 -10.31
CA LYS A 268 -3.05 -2.22 -8.86
C LYS A 268 -2.06 -1.31 -8.13
N ALA A 269 -0.81 -1.25 -8.57
CA ALA A 269 0.18 -0.33 -8.02
C ALA A 269 -0.24 1.13 -8.25
N ALA A 270 -0.75 1.46 -9.44
CA ALA A 270 -1.27 2.79 -9.75
C ALA A 270 -2.51 3.15 -8.90
N GLU A 271 -3.45 2.20 -8.72
CA GLU A 271 -4.61 2.38 -7.84
C GLU A 271 -4.18 2.62 -6.37
N LEU A 272 -3.16 1.89 -5.90
CA LEU A 272 -2.60 2.10 -4.56
C LEU A 272 -1.88 3.45 -4.44
N ALA A 273 -1.16 3.88 -5.48
CA ALA A 273 -0.52 5.19 -5.53
C ALA A 273 -1.57 6.32 -5.47
N GLU A 274 -2.65 6.24 -6.25
CA GLU A 274 -3.75 7.21 -6.22
C GLU A 274 -4.42 7.26 -4.83
N LYS A 275 -4.69 6.11 -4.22
CA LYS A 275 -5.21 6.04 -2.84
C LYS A 275 -4.23 6.62 -1.82
N SER A 276 -2.92 6.45 -2.05
CA SER A 276 -1.89 7.02 -1.19
C SER A 276 -1.79 8.54 -1.32
N GLU A 277 -2.04 9.11 -2.50
CA GLU A 277 -2.11 10.57 -2.70
C GLU A 277 -3.32 11.16 -1.99
N ALA A 278 -4.48 10.50 -2.07
CA ALA A 278 -5.66 10.89 -1.29
C ALA A 278 -5.40 10.84 0.23
N ALA A 279 -4.65 9.83 0.69
CA ALA A 279 -4.17 9.77 2.07
C ALA A 279 -3.12 10.87 2.36
N GLY A 280 -2.28 11.24 1.40
CA GLY A 280 -1.33 12.35 1.50
C GLY A 280 -2.00 13.71 1.70
N VAL A 281 -3.13 13.95 1.04
CA VAL A 281 -3.96 15.15 1.27
C VAL A 281 -4.43 15.20 2.73
N SER A 282 -4.80 14.04 3.30
CA SER A 282 -5.17 13.96 4.72
C SER A 282 -3.98 14.25 5.65
N PHE A 283 -2.75 13.90 5.25
CA PHE A 283 -1.54 14.20 6.03
C PHE A 283 -1.23 15.70 6.03
N VAL A 284 -1.34 16.39 4.89
CA VAL A 284 -1.13 17.84 4.82
C VAL A 284 -2.19 18.58 5.64
N GLN A 285 -3.45 18.15 5.59
CA GLN A 285 -4.51 18.69 6.45
C GLN A 285 -4.22 18.45 7.93
N ALA A 286 -3.82 17.22 8.32
CA ALA A 286 -3.46 16.90 9.70
C ALA A 286 -2.28 17.75 10.20
N ARG A 287 -1.24 17.94 9.37
CA ARG A 287 -0.10 18.81 9.67
C ARG A 287 -0.55 20.25 9.88
N ASN A 288 -1.37 20.80 8.97
CA ASN A 288 -1.86 22.17 9.09
C ASN A 288 -2.74 22.36 10.33
N ALA A 289 -3.59 21.38 10.66
CA ALA A 289 -4.37 21.37 11.89
C ALA A 289 -3.46 21.35 13.15
N MET A 290 -2.39 20.55 13.13
CA MET A 290 -1.41 20.49 14.22
C MET A 290 -0.66 21.83 14.38
N VAL A 291 -0.21 22.44 13.28
CA VAL A 291 0.45 23.77 13.33
C VAL A 291 -0.51 24.84 13.85
N GLY A 292 -1.76 24.84 13.40
CA GLY A 292 -2.79 25.75 13.91
C GLY A 292 -3.05 25.56 15.41
N PHE A 293 -3.10 24.32 15.88
CA PHE A 293 -3.24 24.00 17.30
C PHE A 293 -2.04 24.47 18.13
N LEU A 294 -0.81 24.24 17.65
CA LEU A 294 0.42 24.71 18.31
C LEU A 294 0.46 26.24 18.39
N GLY A 295 0.07 26.94 17.32
CA GLY A 295 -0.05 28.40 17.33
C GLY A 295 -1.06 28.90 18.36
N LEU A 296 -2.22 28.24 18.48
CA LEU A 296 -3.23 28.56 19.47
C LEU A 296 -2.72 28.31 20.91
N MET A 297 -2.06 27.18 21.15
CA MET A 297 -1.42 26.88 22.45
C MET A 297 -0.35 27.91 22.83
N PHE A 298 0.48 28.33 21.86
CA PHE A 298 1.48 29.37 22.08
C PHE A 298 0.85 30.70 22.49
N PHE A 299 -0.28 31.06 21.86
CA PHE A 299 -1.02 32.26 22.23
C PHE A 299 -1.56 32.19 23.67
N PHE A 300 -2.09 31.04 24.10
CA PHE A 300 -2.49 30.81 25.49
C PHE A 300 -1.32 30.96 26.46
N LEU A 301 -0.12 30.50 26.10
CA LEU A 301 1.08 30.66 26.92
C LEU A 301 1.49 32.13 27.06
N ILE A 302 1.42 32.93 25.99
CA ILE A 302 1.69 34.38 26.05
C ILE A 302 0.72 35.06 27.02
N VAL A 303 -0.58 34.81 26.89
CA VAL A 303 -1.60 35.40 27.78
C VAL A 303 -1.38 34.97 29.23
N ALA A 304 -1.04 33.70 29.45
CA ALA A 304 -0.71 33.21 30.79
C ALA A 304 0.53 33.90 31.38
N MET A 305 1.57 34.11 30.56
CA MET A 305 2.78 34.84 30.95
C MET A 305 2.47 36.30 31.30
N GLU A 306 1.70 36.99 30.47
CA GLU A 306 1.34 38.39 30.71
C GLU A 306 0.57 38.54 32.03
N ARG A 307 -0.39 37.64 32.30
CA ARG A 307 -1.13 37.64 33.56
C ARG A 307 -0.22 37.36 34.75
N HIS A 308 0.78 36.49 34.60
CA HIS A 308 1.76 36.21 35.65
C HIS A 308 2.67 37.41 35.93
N GLN A 309 3.14 38.11 34.89
CA GLN A 309 3.95 39.32 35.01
C GLN A 309 3.18 40.46 35.69
N ARG A 310 1.89 40.64 35.35
CA ARG A 310 1.03 41.63 36.02
C ARG A 310 0.89 41.34 37.51
N ARG A 311 0.76 40.07 37.91
CA ARG A 311 0.71 39.69 39.35
C ARG A 311 2.02 40.03 40.07
N ILE A 312 3.17 39.66 39.50
CA ILE A 312 4.48 39.98 40.09
C ILE A 312 4.67 41.50 40.22
N ALA A 313 4.23 42.28 39.23
CA ALA A 313 4.34 43.74 39.28
C ALA A 313 3.53 44.36 40.43
N VAL A 314 2.34 43.82 40.71
CA VAL A 314 1.50 44.26 41.85
C VAL A 314 2.17 43.90 43.17
N GLU A 315 2.63 42.67 43.34
CA GLU A 315 3.33 42.22 44.56
C GLU A 315 4.59 43.06 44.84
N LEU A 316 5.37 43.40 43.80
CA LEU A 316 6.53 44.28 43.93
C LEU A 316 6.15 45.71 44.30
N ALA A 317 5.04 46.24 43.80
CA ALA A 317 4.55 47.57 44.14
C ALA A 317 4.11 47.65 45.61
N GLU A 318 3.45 46.61 46.11
CA GLU A 318 3.04 46.48 47.52
C GLU A 318 4.24 46.37 48.46
N LEU A 319 5.25 45.56 48.11
CA LEU A 319 6.49 45.47 48.88
C LEU A 319 7.22 46.82 48.96
N LYS A 320 7.20 47.60 47.86
CA LYS A 320 7.85 48.91 47.80
C LYS A 320 7.09 49.97 48.60
N SER A 321 5.76 49.96 48.63
CA SER A 321 4.96 50.89 49.43
C SER A 321 5.00 50.55 50.92
N GLY A 322 5.05 49.26 51.29
CA GLY A 322 5.15 48.81 52.68
C GLY A 322 6.52 49.05 53.32
N SER A 323 7.62 49.09 52.54
CA SER A 323 8.97 49.34 53.05
C SER A 323 9.25 50.82 53.44
N GLY A 324 8.33 51.75 53.14
CA GLY A 324 8.50 53.19 53.40
C GLY A 324 8.01 53.68 54.77
N THR A 325 7.56 52.78 55.64
CA THR A 325 7.04 53.10 56.98
C THR A 325 7.92 52.47 58.06
N ILE A 326 9.21 52.83 58.08
CA ILE A 326 10.12 52.61 59.21
C ILE A 326 10.88 53.92 59.43
#